data_AF-A0A359LRL3-F1
#
_entry.id   AF-A0A359LRL3-F1
#
_cell.length_a   1.000
_cell.length_b   1.000
_cell.length_c   1.000
_cell.angle_alpha   90.00
_cell.angle_beta   90.00
_cell.angle_gamma   90.00
#
_symmetry.space_group_name_H-M   'P 1'
#
loop_
_entity.id
_entity.type
_entity.pdbx_description
1 polymer ?
#
loop_
_entity_poly.entity_id
_entity_poly.type
_entity_poly.pdbx_seq_one_letter_code
_entity_poly.pdbx_strand_id
1 'polypeptide(L)'
;MAQGAELVQETVKPVEIVPAMAVKQGRELIDSRACLACHKLGDKDGAVAPDLSYEGLLKGETWIYEHFKNPRASISDSIMPTFRFTDPEFKALTSYLASLQSAPNLTSGEQTYKTLCQRCHGEKGDGHGLIAVYLDPYPRDLTKAAFMNSKTETRLAASVREGVAGTSMPAWGKILNEQQTKDVLAYVQTTFVKEARRAVREQKLPETNPVAMSKESAARGEATFVARCGGCHGRKGDGKGPNSLDILPRPRNLRNSDFVASVSDKRLFQSILYGVQGTAMPPWIDYGMSQNEVGDLVNFIRSINSKQPQGSQYAKSN
;
A
#
# COMPACT_ATOMS: atom_id res chain seq x y z
N MET A 1 -0.96 40.87 13.28
CA MET A 1 -2.35 40.40 13.18
C MET A 1 -2.48 39.58 11.92
N ALA A 2 -2.46 38.26 12.03
CA ALA A 2 -2.62 37.34 10.91
C ALA A 2 -3.69 36.34 11.32
N GLN A 3 -4.79 36.33 10.57
CA GLN A 3 -5.96 35.50 10.79
C GLN A 3 -5.57 34.03 10.59
N GLY A 4 -5.82 33.20 11.61
CA GLY A 4 -5.69 31.76 11.52
C GLY A 4 -6.74 31.21 10.55
N ALA A 5 -6.29 30.57 9.48
CA ALA A 5 -7.15 29.77 8.63
C ALA A 5 -7.57 28.53 9.42
N GLU A 6 -8.80 28.56 9.91
CA GLU A 6 -9.47 27.44 10.56
C GLU A 6 -9.62 26.32 9.53
N LEU A 7 -8.98 25.18 9.81
CA LEU A 7 -9.11 23.96 9.02
C LEU A 7 -10.55 23.47 9.17
N VAL A 8 -11.39 23.77 8.17
CA VAL A 8 -12.68 23.09 8.03
C VAL A 8 -12.38 21.63 7.70
N GLN A 9 -12.33 20.80 8.73
CA GLN A 9 -12.51 19.36 8.56
C GLN A 9 -13.91 19.20 7.97
N GLU A 10 -13.99 18.88 6.69
CA GLU A 10 -15.23 18.40 6.09
C GLU A 10 -15.59 17.11 6.84
N THR A 11 -16.49 17.24 7.81
CA THR A 11 -16.98 16.11 8.58
C THR A 11 -17.75 15.24 7.60
N VAL A 12 -17.11 14.15 7.17
CA VAL A 12 -17.80 13.17 6.35
C VAL A 12 -18.95 12.64 7.20
N LYS A 13 -20.18 13.02 6.84
CA LYS A 13 -21.37 12.59 7.55
C LYS A 13 -21.37 11.05 7.57
N PRO A 14 -21.58 10.42 8.74
CA PRO A 14 -21.76 8.97 8.81
C PRO A 14 -22.82 8.55 7.79
N VAL A 15 -22.53 7.53 7.00
CA VAL A 15 -23.55 6.92 6.15
C VAL A 15 -24.57 6.31 7.11
N GLU A 16 -25.79 6.84 7.09
CA GLU A 16 -26.87 6.32 7.93
C GLU A 16 -27.18 4.88 7.50
N ILE A 17 -26.88 3.90 8.36
CA ILE A 17 -27.18 2.48 8.11
C ILE A 17 -28.70 2.30 8.14
N VAL A 18 -29.27 1.93 7.00
CA VAL A 18 -30.70 1.69 6.79
C VAL A 18 -31.02 0.20 7.09
N PRO A 19 -32.18 -0.14 7.70
CA PRO A 19 -32.61 -1.45 8.23
C PRO A 19 -32.36 -2.72 7.38
N ALA A 20 -32.62 -3.90 7.95
CA ALA A 20 -32.45 -5.24 7.34
C ALA A 20 -32.94 -5.39 5.88
N MET A 21 -33.90 -4.60 5.42
CA MET A 21 -34.30 -4.51 4.01
C MET A 21 -33.16 -4.07 3.07
N ALA A 22 -32.30 -3.13 3.49
CA ALA A 22 -31.18 -2.65 2.70
C ALA A 22 -30.09 -3.72 2.50
N VAL A 23 -29.86 -4.57 3.51
CA VAL A 23 -28.91 -5.70 3.43
C VAL A 23 -29.35 -6.72 2.39
N LYS A 24 -30.66 -7.04 2.35
CA LYS A 24 -31.22 -7.96 1.35
C LYS A 24 -31.06 -7.41 -0.07
N GLN A 25 -31.41 -6.14 -0.28
CA GLN A 25 -31.24 -5.48 -1.58
C GLN A 25 -29.78 -5.43 -2.03
N GLY A 26 -28.85 -5.12 -1.12
CA GLY A 26 -27.42 -5.12 -1.41
C GLY A 26 -26.91 -6.48 -1.89
N ARG A 27 -27.38 -7.57 -1.24
CA ARG A 27 -27.07 -8.94 -1.67
C ARG A 27 -27.60 -9.24 -3.08
N GLU A 28 -28.84 -8.86 -3.37
CA GLU A 28 -29.46 -9.05 -4.68
C GLU A 28 -28.72 -8.27 -5.79
N LEU A 29 -28.23 -7.07 -5.48
CA LEU A 29 -27.38 -6.29 -6.40
C LEU A 29 -26.05 -6.99 -6.69
N ILE A 30 -25.38 -7.55 -5.67
CA ILE A 30 -24.13 -8.31 -5.88
C ILE A 30 -24.35 -9.51 -6.80
N ASP A 31 -25.43 -10.27 -6.58
CA ASP A 31 -25.76 -11.45 -7.39
C ASP A 31 -26.15 -11.06 -8.83
N SER A 32 -26.93 -9.98 -9.01
CA SER A 32 -27.49 -9.59 -10.32
C SER A 32 -26.55 -8.74 -11.19
N ARG A 33 -25.54 -8.09 -10.61
CA ARG A 33 -24.65 -7.15 -11.33
C ARG A 33 -23.25 -7.71 -11.60
N ALA A 34 -23.15 -9.05 -11.63
CA ALA A 34 -21.94 -9.78 -11.97
C ALA A 34 -20.70 -9.40 -11.13
N CYS A 35 -20.89 -8.90 -9.90
CA CYS A 35 -19.80 -8.52 -9.01
C CYS A 35 -18.85 -9.72 -8.78
N LEU A 36 -19.43 -10.92 -8.69
CA LEU A 36 -18.72 -12.19 -8.47
C LEU A 36 -18.00 -12.73 -9.71
N ALA A 37 -18.10 -12.06 -10.87
CA ALA A 37 -17.24 -12.34 -12.01
C ALA A 37 -15.79 -11.91 -11.76
N CYS A 38 -15.58 -10.95 -10.84
CA CYS A 38 -14.25 -10.50 -10.43
C CYS A 38 -13.98 -10.80 -8.95
N HIS A 39 -14.96 -10.54 -8.08
CA HIS A 39 -14.81 -10.67 -6.63
C HIS A 39 -15.04 -12.09 -6.13
N LYS A 40 -14.51 -12.38 -4.94
CA LYS A 40 -14.87 -13.56 -4.16
C LYS A 40 -15.97 -13.24 -3.15
N LEU A 41 -16.90 -14.18 -2.96
CA LEU A 41 -17.87 -14.19 -1.86
C LEU A 41 -18.34 -15.63 -1.61
N GLY A 42 -18.00 -16.17 -0.43
CA GLY A 42 -18.21 -17.59 -0.14
C GLY A 42 -17.49 -18.47 -1.16
N ASP A 43 -18.22 -19.41 -1.77
CA ASP A 43 -17.65 -20.39 -2.72
C ASP A 43 -17.46 -19.84 -4.15
N LYS A 44 -18.02 -18.67 -4.46
CA LYS A 44 -17.86 -18.02 -5.77
C LYS A 44 -16.61 -17.15 -5.75
N ASP A 45 -15.72 -17.33 -6.73
CA ASP A 45 -14.47 -16.59 -6.82
C ASP A 45 -14.15 -16.21 -8.27
N GLY A 46 -14.26 -14.92 -8.58
CA GLY A 46 -13.83 -14.35 -9.86
C GLY A 46 -12.32 -14.16 -9.99
N ALA A 47 -11.55 -14.43 -8.92
CA ALA A 47 -10.09 -14.45 -8.84
C ALA A 47 -9.33 -13.13 -9.15
N VAL A 48 -10.03 -12.09 -9.59
CA VAL A 48 -9.44 -10.81 -10.01
C VAL A 48 -9.46 -9.76 -8.89
N ALA A 49 -10.54 -9.70 -8.12
CA ALA A 49 -10.77 -8.64 -7.14
C ALA A 49 -10.81 -9.20 -5.70
N PRO A 50 -10.76 -8.36 -4.65
CA PRO A 50 -10.75 -8.81 -3.26
C PRO A 50 -11.97 -9.64 -2.85
N ASP A 51 -11.82 -10.41 -1.77
CA ASP A 51 -12.89 -11.21 -1.18
C ASP A 51 -13.80 -10.34 -0.31
N LEU A 52 -15.04 -10.18 -0.78
CA LEU A 52 -16.05 -9.33 -0.17
C LEU A 52 -16.52 -9.84 1.20
N SER A 53 -16.20 -11.09 1.56
CA SER A 53 -16.66 -11.73 2.81
C SER A 53 -16.19 -11.01 4.08
N TYR A 54 -15.15 -10.18 3.99
CA TYR A 54 -14.58 -9.45 5.12
C TYR A 54 -14.11 -8.03 4.78
N GLU A 55 -14.47 -7.49 3.61
CA GLU A 55 -14.12 -6.11 3.25
C GLU A 55 -14.72 -5.08 4.23
N GLY A 56 -15.91 -5.36 4.78
CA GLY A 56 -16.53 -4.53 5.83
C GLY A 56 -15.73 -4.46 7.13
N LEU A 57 -14.87 -5.46 7.41
CA LEU A 57 -13.93 -5.40 8.54
C LEU A 57 -12.73 -4.53 8.19
N LEU A 58 -12.18 -4.69 6.99
CA LEU A 58 -10.98 -3.99 6.53
C LEU A 58 -11.24 -2.50 6.29
N LYS A 59 -12.41 -2.15 5.77
CA LYS A 59 -12.77 -0.83 5.27
C LYS A 59 -13.99 -0.30 6.01
N GLY A 60 -13.97 1.00 6.34
CA GLY A 60 -15.12 1.67 6.91
C GLY A 60 -16.23 1.87 5.86
N GLU A 61 -17.48 1.96 6.32
CA GLU A 61 -18.66 2.13 5.47
C GLU A 61 -18.55 3.32 4.52
N THR A 62 -18.06 4.45 5.03
CA THR A 62 -17.80 5.66 4.24
C THR A 62 -16.85 5.38 3.07
N TRP A 63 -15.77 4.64 3.32
CA TRP A 63 -14.82 4.29 2.28
C TRP A 63 -15.47 3.38 1.24
N ILE A 64 -16.22 2.37 1.68
CA ILE A 64 -16.90 1.41 0.80
C ILE A 64 -17.91 2.15 -0.10
N TYR A 65 -18.73 3.03 0.49
CA TYR A 65 -19.71 3.82 -0.22
C TYR A 65 -19.07 4.74 -1.28
N GLU A 66 -18.02 5.49 -0.92
CA GLU A 66 -17.32 6.35 -1.88
C GLU A 66 -16.54 5.55 -2.94
N HIS A 67 -15.99 4.39 -2.58
CA HIS A 67 -15.33 3.50 -3.54
C HIS A 67 -16.34 2.98 -4.57
N PHE A 68 -17.55 2.58 -4.17
CA PHE A 68 -18.57 2.15 -5.13
C PHE A 68 -18.99 3.26 -6.10
N LYS A 69 -19.11 4.50 -5.61
CA LYS A 69 -19.47 5.66 -6.43
C LYS A 69 -18.38 6.02 -7.43
N ASN A 70 -17.13 6.00 -6.98
CA ASN A 70 -15.99 6.32 -7.83
C ASN A 70 -14.74 5.51 -7.41
N PRO A 71 -14.55 4.30 -7.96
CA PRO A 71 -13.43 3.46 -7.59
C PRO A 71 -12.08 4.12 -7.85
N ARG A 72 -11.98 4.95 -8.89
CA ARG A 72 -10.76 5.65 -9.30
C ARG A 72 -10.43 6.88 -8.45
N ALA A 73 -11.39 7.40 -7.69
CA ALA A 73 -11.12 8.48 -6.74
C ALA A 73 -10.40 7.97 -5.48
N SER A 74 -10.60 6.71 -5.11
CA SER A 74 -9.97 6.11 -3.93
C SER A 74 -8.78 5.21 -4.28
N ILE A 75 -8.77 4.63 -5.49
CA ILE A 75 -7.67 3.82 -6.03
C ILE A 75 -7.49 4.23 -7.49
N SER A 76 -6.51 5.10 -7.78
CA SER A 76 -6.32 5.72 -9.11
C SER A 76 -6.33 4.72 -10.28
N ASP A 77 -5.68 3.57 -10.08
CA ASP A 77 -5.53 2.53 -11.11
C ASP A 77 -6.56 1.41 -10.98
N SER A 78 -7.69 1.67 -10.31
CA SER A 78 -8.74 0.67 -10.15
C SER A 78 -9.32 0.22 -11.49
N ILE A 79 -9.34 -1.11 -11.67
CA ILE A 79 -10.02 -1.78 -12.78
C ILE A 79 -11.52 -2.00 -12.50
N MET A 80 -11.99 -1.70 -11.29
CA MET A 80 -13.41 -1.79 -10.96
C MET A 80 -14.22 -0.81 -11.84
N PRO A 81 -15.27 -1.28 -12.54
CA PRO A 81 -16.06 -0.42 -13.40
C PRO A 81 -16.85 0.59 -12.57
N THR A 82 -17.13 1.74 -13.16
CA THR A 82 -18.03 2.73 -12.56
C THR A 82 -19.46 2.28 -12.81
N PHE A 83 -20.19 1.97 -11.73
CA PHE A 83 -21.59 1.57 -11.81
C PHE A 83 -22.52 2.79 -11.75
N ARG A 84 -23.66 2.71 -12.44
CA ARG A 84 -24.71 3.75 -12.43
C ARG A 84 -25.86 3.34 -11.51
N PHE A 85 -25.55 3.13 -10.23
CA PHE A 85 -26.55 2.90 -9.20
C PHE A 85 -27.11 4.23 -8.67
N THR A 86 -28.28 4.16 -8.07
CA THR A 86 -28.87 5.24 -7.27
C THR A 86 -28.21 5.30 -5.88
N ASP A 87 -28.34 6.43 -5.19
CA ASP A 87 -27.81 6.58 -3.83
C ASP A 87 -28.33 5.51 -2.84
N PRO A 88 -29.63 5.14 -2.82
CA PRO A 88 -30.12 4.04 -2.00
C PRO A 88 -29.50 2.68 -2.34
N GLU A 89 -29.24 2.40 -3.61
CA GLU A 89 -28.59 1.16 -4.04
C GLU A 89 -27.11 1.10 -3.60
N PHE A 90 -26.38 2.22 -3.68
CA PHE A 90 -25.03 2.32 -3.13
C PHE A 90 -25.03 2.09 -1.62
N LYS A 91 -25.97 2.70 -0.88
CA LYS A 91 -26.13 2.47 0.55
C LYS A 91 -26.47 1.00 0.86
N ALA A 92 -27.35 0.38 0.08
CA ALA A 92 -27.70 -1.03 0.24
C ALA A 92 -26.48 -1.96 0.05
N LEU A 93 -25.66 -1.73 -0.98
CA LEU A 93 -24.40 -2.46 -1.20
C LEU A 93 -23.44 -2.28 -0.02
N THR A 94 -23.26 -1.04 0.45
CA THR A 94 -22.42 -0.73 1.61
C THR A 94 -22.92 -1.43 2.87
N SER A 95 -24.22 -1.35 3.17
CA SER A 95 -24.82 -2.01 4.34
C SER A 95 -24.68 -3.54 4.28
N TYR A 96 -24.80 -4.13 3.08
CA TYR A 96 -24.56 -5.56 2.92
C TYR A 96 -23.11 -5.93 3.26
N LEU A 97 -22.11 -5.25 2.69
CA LEU A 97 -20.70 -5.52 3.02
C LEU A 97 -20.37 -5.24 4.49
N ALA A 98 -20.94 -4.18 5.08
CA ALA A 98 -20.78 -3.86 6.49
C ALA A 98 -21.37 -4.95 7.42
N SER A 99 -22.39 -5.68 6.96
CA SER A 99 -22.95 -6.82 7.68
C SER A 99 -22.08 -8.07 7.61
N LEU A 100 -21.12 -8.14 6.67
CA LEU A 100 -20.17 -9.26 6.53
C LEU A 100 -18.97 -9.02 7.46
N GLN A 101 -19.07 -9.54 8.68
CA GLN A 101 -18.08 -9.35 9.75
C GLN A 101 -17.39 -10.65 10.17
N SER A 102 -17.39 -11.66 9.30
CA SER A 102 -16.79 -12.97 9.60
C SER A 102 -15.39 -13.06 9.01
N ALA A 103 -14.37 -12.84 9.86
CA ALA A 103 -12.99 -13.16 9.49
C ALA A 103 -12.84 -14.67 9.22
N PRO A 104 -12.03 -15.07 8.23
CA PRO A 104 -11.76 -16.49 7.98
C PRO A 104 -11.06 -17.14 9.17
N ASN A 105 -11.44 -18.38 9.51
CA ASN A 105 -10.74 -19.17 10.52
C ASN A 105 -9.43 -19.73 9.93
N LEU A 106 -8.34 -19.00 10.12
CA LEU A 106 -7.01 -19.32 9.63
C LEU A 106 -6.17 -19.91 10.76
N THR A 107 -5.82 -21.19 10.65
CA THR A 107 -5.15 -21.95 11.72
C THR A 107 -3.65 -22.15 11.49
N SER A 108 -3.12 -21.75 10.33
CA SER A 108 -1.70 -21.85 10.01
C SER A 108 -1.20 -20.70 9.12
N GLY A 109 0.12 -20.50 9.11
CA GLY A 109 0.77 -19.53 8.22
C GLY A 109 0.58 -19.85 6.74
N GLU A 110 0.60 -21.14 6.38
CA GLU A 110 0.33 -21.59 5.01
C GLU A 110 -1.10 -21.27 4.59
N GLN A 111 -2.09 -21.60 5.42
CA GLN A 111 -3.50 -21.31 5.13
C GLN A 111 -3.73 -19.80 5.03
N THR A 112 -3.10 -19.03 5.91
CA THR A 112 -3.13 -17.56 5.87
C THR A 112 -2.56 -17.04 4.56
N TYR A 113 -1.39 -17.54 4.15
CA TYR A 113 -0.75 -17.13 2.90
C TYR A 113 -1.60 -17.44 1.68
N LYS A 114 -2.08 -18.69 1.57
CA LYS A 114 -2.92 -19.15 0.46
C LYS A 114 -4.22 -18.35 0.35
N THR A 115 -4.81 -17.99 1.48
CA THR A 115 -6.10 -17.29 1.52
C THR A 115 -5.96 -15.79 1.27
N LEU A 116 -4.98 -15.12 1.90
CA LEU A 116 -4.92 -13.65 1.93
C LEU A 116 -3.79 -13.04 1.09
N CYS A 117 -2.69 -13.77 0.86
CA CYS A 117 -1.47 -13.21 0.30
C CYS A 117 -1.19 -13.68 -1.13
N GLN A 118 -1.47 -14.94 -1.43
CA GLN A 118 -1.06 -15.64 -2.66
C GLN A 118 -1.56 -14.97 -3.94
N ARG A 119 -2.78 -14.42 -3.93
CA ARG A 119 -3.36 -13.79 -5.13
C ARG A 119 -2.48 -12.65 -5.68
N CYS A 120 -1.82 -11.92 -4.79
CA CYS A 120 -0.88 -10.85 -5.13
C CYS A 120 0.58 -11.36 -5.16
N HIS A 121 1.02 -12.01 -4.07
CA HIS A 121 2.42 -12.39 -3.89
C HIS A 121 2.84 -13.66 -4.65
N GLY A 122 1.91 -14.36 -5.28
CA GLY A 122 2.15 -15.57 -6.07
C GLY A 122 2.24 -16.84 -5.22
N GLU A 123 1.92 -17.98 -5.82
CA GLU A 123 2.04 -19.29 -5.15
C GLU A 123 3.49 -19.59 -4.73
N LYS A 124 4.45 -19.07 -5.51
CA LYS A 124 5.89 -19.19 -5.26
C LYS A 124 6.47 -18.06 -4.39
N GLY A 125 5.66 -17.10 -3.97
CA GLY A 125 6.13 -15.92 -3.23
C GLY A 125 6.99 -14.95 -4.05
N ASP A 126 7.01 -15.09 -5.37
CA ASP A 126 7.87 -14.32 -6.29
C ASP A 126 7.28 -12.95 -6.70
N GLY A 127 6.09 -12.61 -6.21
CA GLY A 127 5.40 -11.37 -6.56
C GLY A 127 4.66 -11.43 -7.90
N HIS A 128 4.56 -12.61 -8.52
CA HIS A 128 3.85 -12.85 -9.79
C HIS A 128 2.51 -13.56 -9.58
N GLY A 129 1.75 -13.13 -8.56
CA GLY A 129 0.39 -13.61 -8.35
C GLY A 129 -0.54 -13.24 -9.52
N LEU A 130 -1.68 -13.94 -9.60
CA LEU A 130 -2.64 -13.84 -10.70
C LEU A 130 -3.02 -12.39 -11.05
N ILE A 131 -3.11 -11.53 -10.04
CA ILE A 131 -3.54 -10.13 -10.23
C ILE A 131 -2.38 -9.14 -10.25
N ALA A 132 -1.14 -9.59 -10.07
CA ALA A 132 0.04 -8.73 -9.93
C ALA A 132 0.22 -7.77 -11.13
N VAL A 133 -0.18 -8.20 -12.32
CA VAL A 133 -0.13 -7.38 -13.55
C VAL A 133 -1.02 -6.13 -13.50
N TYR A 134 -2.04 -6.13 -12.65
CA TYR A 134 -2.96 -5.00 -12.47
C TYR A 134 -2.56 -4.09 -11.29
N LEU A 135 -1.43 -4.35 -10.63
CA LEU A 135 -1.01 -3.64 -9.43
C LEU A 135 0.21 -2.76 -9.71
N ASP A 136 0.12 -1.47 -9.36
CA ASP A 136 1.26 -0.56 -9.29
C ASP A 136 1.41 -0.04 -7.85
N PRO A 137 2.56 -0.26 -7.19
CA PRO A 137 3.67 -1.09 -7.62
C PRO A 137 3.34 -2.58 -7.59
N TYR A 138 4.09 -3.36 -8.37
CA TYR A 138 4.07 -4.82 -8.29
C TYR A 138 4.27 -5.31 -6.84
N PRO A 139 3.61 -6.42 -6.46
CA PRO A 139 3.84 -7.07 -5.16
C PRO A 139 5.31 -7.40 -4.93
N ARG A 140 5.72 -7.38 -3.67
CA ARG A 140 7.10 -7.69 -3.29
C ARG A 140 7.39 -9.17 -3.58
N ASP A 141 8.50 -9.43 -4.27
CA ASP A 141 9.14 -10.74 -4.31
C ASP A 141 9.68 -11.09 -2.90
N LEU A 142 8.99 -12.03 -2.25
CA LEU A 142 9.26 -12.53 -0.91
C LEU A 142 10.36 -13.60 -0.90
N THR A 143 10.81 -14.09 -2.05
CA THR A 143 11.95 -15.03 -2.16
C THR A 143 13.29 -14.35 -1.92
N LYS A 144 13.35 -13.01 -2.05
CA LYS A 144 14.60 -12.24 -1.93
C LYS A 144 15.06 -12.13 -0.48
N ALA A 145 15.88 -13.09 -0.05
CA ALA A 145 16.48 -13.14 1.29
C ALA A 145 17.19 -11.84 1.68
N ALA A 146 17.92 -11.21 0.75
CA ALA A 146 18.58 -9.92 0.99
C ALA A 146 17.57 -8.83 1.44
N PHE A 147 16.39 -8.77 0.81
CA PHE A 147 15.34 -7.85 1.23
C PHE A 147 14.76 -8.25 2.59
N MET A 148 14.32 -9.50 2.71
CA MET A 148 13.60 -10.00 3.89
C MET A 148 14.47 -9.89 5.15
N ASN A 149 15.75 -10.24 5.06
CA ASN A 149 16.71 -10.14 6.16
C ASN A 149 17.20 -8.70 6.44
N SER A 150 16.97 -7.74 5.53
CA SER A 150 17.27 -6.32 5.78
C SER A 150 16.23 -5.59 6.63
N LYS A 151 15.20 -6.30 7.12
CA LYS A 151 14.07 -5.73 7.86
C LYS A 151 13.86 -6.51 9.15
N THR A 152 13.53 -5.81 10.24
CA THR A 152 13.17 -6.46 11.51
C THR A 152 11.84 -7.18 11.36
N GLU A 153 11.61 -8.19 12.20
CA GLU A 153 10.35 -8.93 12.16
C GLU A 153 9.18 -8.02 12.51
N THR A 154 9.36 -7.17 13.52
CA THR A 154 8.41 -6.10 13.89
C THR A 154 8.03 -5.23 12.69
N ARG A 155 9.00 -4.84 11.85
CA ARG A 155 8.70 -4.03 10.66
C ARG A 155 7.92 -4.83 9.61
N LEU A 156 8.26 -6.11 9.41
CA LEU A 156 7.53 -6.97 8.48
C LEU A 156 6.10 -7.20 8.97
N ALA A 157 5.91 -7.46 10.26
CA ALA A 157 4.61 -7.58 10.91
C ALA A 157 3.79 -6.30 10.78
N ALA A 158 4.39 -5.13 10.99
CA ALA A 158 3.71 -3.85 10.76
C ALA A 158 3.24 -3.72 9.30
N SER A 159 4.05 -4.15 8.32
CA SER A 159 3.64 -4.11 6.90
C SER A 159 2.43 -5.00 6.60
N VAL A 160 2.27 -6.11 7.33
CA VAL A 160 1.10 -7.00 7.23
C VAL A 160 -0.10 -6.40 7.95
N ARG A 161 0.09 -5.93 9.20
CA ARG A 161 -1.01 -5.47 10.06
C ARG A 161 -1.57 -4.12 9.66
N GLU A 162 -0.70 -3.20 9.24
CA GLU A 162 -1.04 -1.81 8.91
C GLU A 162 -1.13 -1.58 7.39
N GLY A 163 -0.75 -2.58 6.60
CA GLY A 163 -0.69 -2.47 5.15
C GLY A 163 0.46 -1.58 4.69
N VAL A 164 0.41 -1.17 3.42
CA VAL A 164 1.39 -0.22 2.85
C VAL A 164 0.64 0.88 2.13
N ALA A 165 0.65 2.08 2.72
CA ALA A 165 -0.05 3.25 2.20
C ALA A 165 0.34 3.56 0.75
N GLY A 166 -0.63 4.01 -0.05
CA GLY A 166 -0.47 4.25 -1.48
C GLY A 166 -0.26 2.97 -2.32
N THR A 167 -0.51 1.78 -1.79
CA THR A 167 -0.42 0.52 -2.56
C THR A 167 -1.65 -0.36 -2.33
N SER A 168 -1.76 -1.43 -3.11
CA SER A 168 -2.83 -2.42 -2.96
C SER A 168 -2.63 -3.40 -1.79
N MET A 169 -1.60 -3.24 -0.95
CA MET A 169 -1.37 -4.11 0.22
C MET A 169 -2.25 -3.71 1.41
N PRO A 170 -3.27 -4.52 1.79
CA PRO A 170 -4.22 -4.16 2.85
C PRO A 170 -3.66 -4.21 4.25
N ALA A 171 -4.32 -3.47 5.15
CA ALA A 171 -4.09 -3.56 6.60
C ALA A 171 -4.83 -4.77 7.18
N TRP A 172 -4.11 -5.88 7.36
CA TRP A 172 -4.72 -7.13 7.85
C TRP A 172 -4.92 -7.18 9.36
N GLY A 173 -4.58 -6.13 10.11
CA GLY A 173 -4.57 -6.16 11.58
C GLY A 173 -5.94 -6.36 12.25
N LYS A 174 -7.05 -6.17 11.51
CA LYS A 174 -8.42 -6.48 11.95
C LYS A 174 -8.86 -7.91 11.62
N ILE A 175 -8.15 -8.60 10.72
CA ILE A 175 -8.42 -9.98 10.31
C ILE A 175 -7.47 -10.94 11.03
N LEU A 176 -6.20 -10.55 11.12
CA LEU A 176 -5.13 -11.35 11.71
C LEU A 176 -4.81 -10.85 13.13
N ASN A 177 -4.79 -11.78 14.07
CA ASN A 177 -4.18 -11.53 15.38
C ASN A 177 -2.64 -11.56 15.29
N GLU A 178 -1.96 -11.29 16.41
CA GLU A 178 -0.49 -11.25 16.45
C GLU A 178 0.13 -12.60 16.08
N GLN A 179 -0.43 -13.71 16.59
CA GLN A 179 0.11 -15.05 16.33
C GLN A 179 -0.03 -15.42 14.85
N GLN A 180 -1.20 -15.22 14.24
CA GLN A 180 -1.41 -15.48 12.81
C GLN A 180 -0.49 -14.62 11.94
N THR A 181 -0.20 -13.37 12.36
CA THR A 181 0.78 -12.51 11.68
C THR A 181 2.19 -13.12 11.75
N LYS A 182 2.60 -13.63 12.92
CA LYS A 182 3.89 -14.33 13.07
C LYS A 182 3.93 -15.62 12.26
N ASP A 183 2.86 -16.40 12.25
CA ASP A 183 2.78 -17.67 11.55
C ASP A 183 2.92 -17.50 10.04
N VAL A 184 2.27 -16.49 9.43
CA VAL A 184 2.42 -16.23 7.99
C VAL A 184 3.83 -15.71 7.66
N LEU A 185 4.43 -14.89 8.52
CA LEU A 185 5.83 -14.46 8.33
C LEU A 185 6.81 -15.63 8.45
N ALA A 186 6.57 -16.54 9.40
CA ALA A 186 7.36 -17.76 9.54
C ALA A 186 7.21 -18.65 8.30
N TYR A 187 5.99 -18.85 7.80
CA TYR A 187 5.74 -19.60 6.56
C TYR A 187 6.47 -18.98 5.37
N VAL A 188 6.42 -17.65 5.20
CA VAL A 188 7.15 -16.94 4.14
C VAL A 188 8.66 -17.16 4.27
N GLN A 189 9.19 -17.06 5.49
CA GLN A 189 10.61 -17.24 5.76
C GLN A 189 11.08 -18.67 5.44
N THR A 190 10.35 -19.69 5.89
CA THR A 190 10.74 -21.09 5.71
C THR A 190 10.50 -21.58 4.29
N THR A 191 9.42 -21.14 3.65
CA THR A 191 8.99 -21.66 2.34
C THR A 191 9.64 -20.93 1.17
N PHE A 192 9.72 -19.60 1.23
CA PHE A 192 10.16 -18.78 0.09
C PHE A 192 11.57 -18.23 0.25
N VAL A 193 11.90 -17.70 1.44
CA VAL A 193 13.22 -17.12 1.69
C VAL A 193 14.29 -18.20 1.81
N LYS A 194 13.99 -19.29 2.52
CA LYS A 194 14.88 -20.45 2.71
C LYS A 194 16.26 -20.11 3.27
N GLU A 195 16.37 -19.01 3.99
CA GLU A 195 17.55 -18.61 4.76
C GLU A 195 17.15 -18.33 6.21
N ALA A 196 18.06 -18.52 7.15
CA ALA A 196 17.83 -18.08 8.52
C ALA A 196 17.74 -16.55 8.60
N ARG A 197 16.85 -16.05 9.46
CA ARG A 197 16.78 -14.63 9.82
C ARG A 197 18.11 -14.21 10.43
N ARG A 198 18.56 -13.00 10.09
CA ARG A 198 19.80 -12.42 10.63
C ARG A 198 19.48 -11.10 11.34
N ALA A 199 20.31 -10.73 12.31
CA ALA A 199 20.20 -9.45 12.97
C ALA A 199 20.38 -8.32 11.93
N VAL A 200 19.45 -7.37 11.93
CA VAL A 200 19.56 -6.19 11.07
C VAL A 200 20.69 -5.32 11.62
N ARG A 201 21.68 -5.02 10.77
CA ARG A 201 22.77 -4.12 11.14
C ARG A 201 22.21 -2.73 11.41
N GLU A 202 22.57 -2.17 12.56
CA GLU A 202 22.22 -0.80 12.90
C GLU A 202 22.87 0.19 11.92
N GLN A 203 22.10 1.20 11.52
CA GLN A 203 22.51 2.22 10.56
C GLN A 203 22.42 3.59 11.22
N LYS A 204 23.51 4.35 11.16
CA LYS A 204 23.58 5.71 11.70
C LYS A 204 22.88 6.67 10.73
N LEU A 205 21.59 6.92 11.00
CA LEU A 205 20.73 7.75 10.17
C LEU A 205 20.06 8.83 11.03
N PRO A 206 19.85 10.03 10.49
CA PRO A 206 19.13 11.07 11.20
C PRO A 206 17.63 10.68 11.29
N GLU A 207 16.99 11.00 12.42
CA GLU A 207 15.55 10.76 12.60
C GLU A 207 14.71 11.67 11.69
N THR A 208 15.12 12.92 11.55
CA THR A 208 14.52 13.95 10.70
C THR A 208 15.51 14.46 9.66
N ASN A 209 15.03 15.06 8.58
CA ASN A 209 15.92 15.64 7.57
C ASN A 209 16.79 16.77 8.17
N PRO A 210 18.14 16.66 8.16
CA PRO A 210 19.03 17.71 8.66
C PRO A 210 19.06 18.95 7.76
N VAL A 211 18.58 18.85 6.51
CA VAL A 211 18.52 19.97 5.57
C VAL A 211 17.12 20.60 5.59
N ALA A 212 17.04 21.87 5.97
CA ALA A 212 15.79 22.62 5.97
C ALA A 212 15.13 22.65 4.58
N MET A 213 13.81 22.48 4.55
CA MET A 213 13.01 22.61 3.34
C MET A 213 13.05 24.06 2.83
N SER A 214 13.54 24.26 1.61
CA SER A 214 13.53 25.54 0.90
C SER A 214 13.45 25.30 -0.61
N LYS A 215 13.18 26.35 -1.39
CA LYS A 215 13.21 26.24 -2.86
C LYS A 215 14.59 25.85 -3.37
N GLU A 216 15.63 26.36 -2.71
CA GLU A 216 17.04 26.11 -3.05
C GLU A 216 17.44 24.68 -2.71
N SER A 217 17.03 24.13 -1.55
CA SER A 217 17.34 22.73 -1.20
C SER A 217 16.57 21.74 -2.09
N ALA A 218 15.31 22.03 -2.40
CA ALA A 218 14.56 21.25 -3.38
C ALA A 218 15.19 21.30 -4.78
N ALA A 219 15.69 22.46 -5.23
CA ALA A 219 16.36 22.59 -6.53
C ALA A 219 17.69 21.84 -6.61
N ARG A 220 18.52 21.87 -5.54
CA ARG A 220 19.72 21.03 -5.46
C ARG A 220 19.38 19.53 -5.48
N GLY A 221 18.30 19.17 -4.78
CA GLY A 221 17.76 17.81 -4.77
C GLY A 221 17.32 17.38 -6.17
N GLU A 222 16.57 18.21 -6.88
CA GLU A 222 16.12 17.94 -8.25
C GLU A 222 17.29 17.73 -9.20
N ALA A 223 18.29 18.62 -9.16
CA ALA A 223 19.48 18.50 -10.01
C ALA A 223 20.20 17.16 -9.77
N THR A 224 20.38 16.77 -8.52
CA THR A 224 20.99 15.49 -8.14
C THR A 224 20.11 14.31 -8.58
N PHE A 225 18.80 14.42 -8.37
CA PHE A 225 17.84 13.38 -8.72
C PHE A 225 17.82 13.12 -10.23
N VAL A 226 17.76 14.17 -11.04
CA VAL A 226 17.79 14.05 -12.51
C VAL A 226 19.09 13.42 -12.98
N ALA A 227 20.23 13.79 -12.39
CA ALA A 227 21.53 13.28 -12.78
C ALA A 227 21.77 11.82 -12.37
N ARG A 228 21.30 11.41 -11.18
CA ARG A 228 21.69 10.12 -10.57
C ARG A 228 20.55 9.11 -10.45
N CYS A 229 19.31 9.58 -10.32
CA CYS A 229 18.14 8.73 -10.02
C CYS A 229 17.18 8.61 -11.23
N GLY A 230 17.16 9.63 -12.09
CA GLY A 230 16.21 9.76 -13.20
C GLY A 230 16.29 8.65 -14.25
N GLY A 231 17.44 7.97 -14.39
CA GLY A 231 17.60 6.84 -15.30
C GLY A 231 16.68 5.66 -14.96
N CYS A 232 16.40 5.45 -13.68
CA CYS A 232 15.49 4.39 -13.20
C CYS A 232 14.13 4.98 -12.76
N HIS A 233 14.15 6.02 -11.93
CA HIS A 233 12.92 6.60 -11.36
C HIS A 233 12.19 7.58 -12.29
N GLY A 234 12.75 7.88 -13.47
CA GLY A 234 12.22 8.88 -14.40
C GLY A 234 12.54 10.30 -13.93
N ARG A 235 12.71 11.25 -14.86
CA ARG A 235 13.02 12.65 -14.50
C ARG A 235 11.94 13.31 -13.62
N LYS A 236 10.69 12.85 -13.74
CA LYS A 236 9.54 13.33 -12.94
C LYS A 236 9.38 12.62 -11.59
N GLY A 237 10.21 11.60 -11.32
CA GLY A 237 10.07 10.71 -10.17
C GLY A 237 8.86 9.78 -10.24
N ASP A 238 8.32 9.52 -11.43
CA ASP A 238 7.11 8.72 -11.64
C ASP A 238 7.37 7.21 -11.75
N GLY A 239 8.63 6.77 -11.58
CA GLY A 239 9.02 5.36 -11.71
C GLY A 239 9.19 4.90 -13.16
N LYS A 240 9.06 5.80 -14.15
CA LYS A 240 9.07 5.49 -15.59
C LYS A 240 10.35 5.96 -16.27
N GLY A 241 11.50 5.72 -15.63
CA GLY A 241 12.80 5.97 -16.24
C GLY A 241 13.04 5.06 -17.45
N PRO A 242 13.96 5.43 -18.36
CA PRO A 242 14.29 4.64 -19.54
C PRO A 242 14.65 3.18 -19.19
N ASN A 243 15.27 2.93 -18.03
CA ASN A 243 15.68 1.60 -17.60
C ASN A 243 14.63 0.88 -16.73
N SER A 244 13.45 1.49 -16.52
CA SER A 244 12.44 0.97 -15.59
C SER A 244 11.81 -0.36 -16.01
N LEU A 245 11.78 -0.64 -17.32
CA LEU A 245 11.17 -1.86 -17.87
C LEU A 245 12.10 -3.08 -17.77
N ASP A 246 13.40 -2.85 -17.73
CA ASP A 246 14.43 -3.91 -17.67
C ASP A 246 14.77 -4.34 -16.23
N ILE A 247 14.09 -3.75 -15.24
CA ILE A 247 14.40 -3.94 -13.83
C ILE A 247 13.14 -4.42 -13.10
N LEU A 248 13.25 -5.55 -12.41
CA LEU A 248 12.24 -6.06 -11.49
C LEU A 248 12.79 -6.18 -10.05
N PRO A 249 12.03 -5.76 -9.03
CA PRO A 249 10.78 -5.02 -9.13
C PRO A 249 11.02 -3.61 -9.70
N ARG A 250 10.02 -3.08 -10.41
CA ARG A 250 10.12 -1.75 -11.04
C ARG A 250 10.38 -0.66 -10.00
N PRO A 251 11.09 0.42 -10.37
CA PRO A 251 11.28 1.58 -9.51
C PRO A 251 9.94 2.14 -9.05
N ARG A 252 9.82 2.41 -7.74
CA ARG A 252 8.59 2.97 -7.17
C ARG A 252 8.32 4.36 -7.77
N ASN A 253 7.05 4.64 -8.04
CA ASN A 253 6.54 5.98 -8.29
C ASN A 253 6.67 6.85 -7.03
N LEU A 254 7.62 7.78 -7.04
CA LEU A 254 7.88 8.73 -5.96
C LEU A 254 6.92 9.92 -5.99
N ARG A 255 5.97 9.98 -6.93
CA ARG A 255 4.84 10.93 -6.92
C ARG A 255 3.60 10.38 -6.23
N ASN A 256 3.70 9.20 -5.63
CA ASN A 256 2.66 8.62 -4.81
C ASN A 256 2.64 9.33 -3.45
N SER A 257 1.78 10.35 -3.34
CA SER A 257 1.69 11.24 -2.17
C SER A 257 1.38 10.48 -0.90
N ASP A 258 0.49 9.48 -0.95
CA ASP A 258 0.06 8.72 0.21
C ASP A 258 1.21 7.89 0.77
N PHE A 259 1.96 7.21 -0.12
CA PHE A 259 3.15 6.49 0.28
C PHE A 259 4.21 7.43 0.85
N VAL A 260 4.54 8.50 0.12
CA VAL A 260 5.60 9.43 0.54
C VAL A 260 5.23 10.05 1.89
N ALA A 261 4.01 10.55 2.06
CA ALA A 261 3.54 11.13 3.33
C ALA A 261 3.58 10.12 4.48
N SER A 262 3.35 8.83 4.23
CA SER A 262 3.37 7.79 5.27
C SER A 262 4.76 7.39 5.76
N VAL A 263 5.83 7.66 5.01
CA VAL A 263 7.19 7.24 5.37
C VAL A 263 7.96 8.35 6.08
N SER A 264 8.74 7.99 7.11
CA SER A 264 9.61 8.92 7.82
C SER A 264 10.84 9.33 7.00
N ASP A 265 11.46 10.44 7.37
CA ASP A 265 12.71 10.89 6.74
C ASP A 265 13.81 9.85 6.93
N LYS A 266 13.99 9.31 8.15
CA LYS A 266 14.89 8.18 8.42
C LYS A 266 14.71 7.03 7.44
N ARG A 267 13.46 6.71 7.07
CA ARG A 267 13.17 5.61 6.12
C ARG A 267 13.57 5.96 4.68
N LEU A 268 13.39 7.20 4.26
CA LEU A 268 13.87 7.69 2.95
C LEU A 268 15.40 7.72 2.91
N PHE A 269 16.04 8.27 3.94
CA PHE A 269 17.50 8.26 4.11
C PHE A 269 18.07 6.85 4.05
N GLN A 270 17.44 5.91 4.76
CA GLN A 270 17.83 4.50 4.73
C GLN A 270 17.81 3.94 3.31
N SER A 271 16.74 4.22 2.55
CA SER A 271 16.54 3.65 1.22
C SER A 271 17.49 4.25 0.19
N ILE A 272 17.92 5.50 0.38
CA ILE A 272 18.87 6.17 -0.50
C ILE A 272 20.30 5.76 -0.12
N LEU A 273 20.72 5.94 1.13
CA LEU A 273 22.11 5.68 1.54
C LEU A 273 22.47 4.20 1.45
N TYR A 274 21.58 3.30 1.90
CA TYR A 274 21.86 1.86 1.96
C TYR A 274 21.17 1.03 0.88
N GLY A 275 20.53 1.72 -0.08
CA GLY A 275 19.80 1.10 -1.16
C GLY A 275 18.57 0.33 -0.67
N VAL A 276 17.96 -0.41 -1.60
CA VAL A 276 16.90 -1.37 -1.29
C VAL A 276 17.40 -2.76 -1.63
N GLN A 277 17.89 -3.45 -0.60
CA GLN A 277 18.46 -4.80 -0.70
C GLN A 277 17.52 -5.76 -1.45
N GLY A 278 18.06 -6.55 -2.37
CA GLY A 278 17.28 -7.43 -3.25
C GLY A 278 16.59 -6.72 -4.43
N THR A 279 17.00 -5.49 -4.76
CA THR A 279 16.54 -4.73 -5.93
C THR A 279 17.72 -4.06 -6.63
N ALA A 280 17.50 -3.41 -7.77
CA ALA A 280 18.53 -2.65 -8.47
C ALA A 280 18.85 -1.27 -7.84
N MET A 281 18.19 -0.87 -6.75
CA MET A 281 18.49 0.41 -6.08
C MET A 281 19.77 0.28 -5.24
N PRO A 282 20.89 0.91 -5.65
CA PRO A 282 22.18 0.70 -5.02
C PRO A 282 22.32 1.49 -3.71
N PRO A 283 23.27 1.11 -2.85
CA PRO A 283 23.65 1.90 -1.67
C PRO A 283 24.46 3.13 -2.08
N TRP A 284 23.83 4.31 -2.14
CA TRP A 284 24.51 5.54 -2.56
C TRP A 284 25.63 6.02 -1.63
N ILE A 285 25.68 5.50 -0.40
CA ILE A 285 26.81 5.73 0.52
C ILE A 285 28.13 5.21 -0.06
N ASP A 286 28.10 4.11 -0.82
CA ASP A 286 29.29 3.51 -1.44
C ASP A 286 29.80 4.36 -2.63
N TYR A 287 28.95 5.27 -3.13
CA TYR A 287 29.28 6.25 -4.18
C TYR A 287 29.58 7.64 -3.59
N GLY A 288 29.83 7.73 -2.28
CA GLY A 288 30.25 8.94 -1.59
C GLY A 288 29.14 9.95 -1.32
N MET A 289 27.85 9.57 -1.43
CA MET A 289 26.75 10.48 -1.16
C MET A 289 26.62 10.78 0.35
N SER A 290 26.66 12.06 0.70
CA SER A 290 26.54 12.56 2.07
C SER A 290 25.09 12.65 2.55
N GLN A 291 24.89 12.71 3.87
CA GLN A 291 23.55 12.91 4.45
C GLN A 291 22.91 14.23 4.02
N ASN A 292 23.69 15.28 3.75
CA ASN A 292 23.15 16.56 3.29
C ASN A 292 22.66 16.48 1.83
N GLU A 293 23.39 15.79 0.95
CA GLU A 293 22.91 15.53 -0.42
C GLU A 293 21.63 14.70 -0.42
N VAL A 294 21.54 13.71 0.48
CA VAL A 294 20.29 12.96 0.69
C VAL A 294 19.17 13.84 1.26
N GLY A 295 19.50 14.79 2.13
CA GLY A 295 18.54 15.76 2.65
C GLY A 295 17.95 16.66 1.57
N ASP A 296 18.77 17.12 0.63
CA ASP A 296 18.31 17.84 -0.57
C ASP A 296 17.40 16.95 -1.43
N LEU A 297 17.78 15.69 -1.70
CA LEU A 297 16.95 14.72 -2.43
C LEU A 297 15.59 14.47 -1.75
N VAL A 298 15.57 14.32 -0.42
CA VAL A 298 14.34 14.16 0.35
C VAL A 298 13.46 15.41 0.23
N ASN A 299 14.04 16.61 0.31
CA ASN A 299 13.30 17.85 0.11
C ASN A 299 12.67 17.93 -1.30
N PHE A 300 13.41 17.53 -2.34
CA PHE A 300 12.85 17.40 -3.68
C PHE A 300 11.67 16.41 -3.73
N ILE A 301 11.85 15.19 -3.23
CA ILE A 301 10.79 14.15 -3.21
C ILE A 301 9.54 14.66 -2.48
N ARG A 302 9.71 15.33 -1.33
CA ARG A 302 8.58 15.92 -0.60
C ARG A 302 7.92 17.05 -1.39
N SER A 303 8.70 17.91 -2.05
CA SER A 303 8.19 19.06 -2.81
C SER A 303 7.27 18.65 -3.97
N ILE A 304 7.60 17.56 -4.67
CA ILE A 304 6.80 17.06 -5.80
C ILE A 304 5.50 16.35 -5.38
N ASN A 305 5.30 16.13 -4.07
CA ASN A 305 4.13 15.52 -3.43
C ASN A 305 3.33 16.49 -2.56
N SER A 306 3.59 17.79 -2.63
CA SER A 306 2.98 18.83 -1.76
C SER A 306 1.46 19.06 -1.95
N LYS A 307 0.78 18.27 -2.79
CA LYS A 307 -0.68 18.24 -2.82
C LYS A 307 -1.19 17.38 -1.67
N GLN A 308 -2.21 17.86 -0.95
CA GLN A 308 -2.84 17.18 0.19
C GLN A 308 -3.05 15.68 -0.10
N PRO A 309 -2.66 14.77 0.81
CA PRO A 309 -2.97 13.35 0.68
C PRO A 309 -4.48 13.21 0.47
N GLN A 310 -4.90 12.50 -0.57
CA GLN A 310 -6.26 11.98 -0.57
C GLN A 310 -6.30 11.00 0.61
N GLY A 311 -7.22 11.22 1.55
CA GLY A 311 -7.20 10.57 2.86
C GLY A 311 -6.82 9.09 2.74
N SER A 312 -5.78 8.68 3.48
CA SER A 312 -5.29 7.30 3.46
C SER A 312 -6.48 6.34 3.55
N GLN A 313 -6.54 5.36 2.66
CA GLN A 313 -7.55 4.29 2.70
C GLN A 313 -7.50 3.41 3.98
N TYR A 314 -6.59 3.73 4.91
CA TYR A 314 -6.43 3.13 6.25
C TYR A 314 -6.35 4.19 7.36
N ALA A 315 -6.76 5.44 7.09
CA ALA A 315 -6.83 6.47 8.11
C ALA A 315 -7.69 5.96 9.28
N LYS A 316 -7.11 5.98 10.49
CA LYS A 316 -7.82 5.60 11.71
C LYS A 316 -9.05 6.49 11.82
N SER A 317 -10.24 5.90 11.72
CA SER A 317 -11.44 6.49 12.32
C SER A 317 -11.16 6.54 13.83
N ASN A 318 -10.96 7.76 14.36
CA ASN A 318 -10.95 7.99 15.80
C ASN A 318 -12.27 7.54 16.41
#